data_AF-A0A1Q7R8U4-F1
#
_entry.id   AF-A0A1Q7R8U4-F1
#
_cell.length_a   1.000
_cell.length_b   1.000
_cell.length_c   1.000
_cell.angle_alpha   90.00
_cell.angle_beta   90.00
_cell.angle_gamma   90.00
#
_symmetry.space_group_name_H-M   'P 1'
#
loop_
_entity.id
_entity.type
_entity.pdbx_description
1 polymer ?
#
loop_
_entity_poly.entity_id
_entity_poly.type
_entity_poly.pdbx_seq_one_letter_code
_entity_poly.pdbx_strand_id
1 'polypeptide(L)'
;MGKINWGRVIVGGLLAGVVLNAFDYVYYGVVMKSDMAAAMQALGKQPQAIDALVPWFIFLDFIYGIGLLWVYAAIRPRFGAGPKTGVIAGVAVWFFIALLHNLGEAPMGLYPQRMYVTGTIVALVQYALAGPIGAYLYKEM
;
A
#
# COMPACT_ATOMS: atom_id res chain seq x y z
N MET A 1 22.42 -17.81 6.01
CA MET A 1 21.19 -16.98 5.91
C MET A 1 20.76 -16.65 7.32
N GLY A 2 20.70 -15.37 7.71
CA GLY A 2 20.19 -14.97 9.03
C GLY A 2 18.71 -15.30 9.17
N LYS A 3 18.22 -15.51 10.40
CA LYS A 3 16.78 -15.72 10.66
C LYS A 3 16.03 -14.41 10.53
N ILE A 4 14.79 -14.45 10.02
CA ILE A 4 13.92 -13.27 9.98
C ILE A 4 13.59 -12.85 11.42
N ASN A 5 13.80 -11.57 11.73
CA ASN A 5 13.42 -11.00 13.01
C ASN A 5 11.96 -10.53 12.96
N TRP A 6 11.03 -11.40 13.31
CA TRP A 6 9.60 -11.12 13.25
C TRP A 6 9.16 -9.94 14.12
N GLY A 7 9.78 -9.72 15.27
CA GLY A 7 9.48 -8.54 16.09
C GLY A 7 9.79 -7.24 15.35
N ARG A 8 10.89 -7.21 14.60
CA ARG A 8 11.26 -6.05 13.75
C ARG A 8 10.41 -5.95 12.49
N VAL A 9 9.98 -7.08 11.92
CA VAL A 9 9.00 -7.08 10.81
C VAL A 9 7.70 -6.42 11.23
N ILE A 10 7.17 -6.81 12.41
CA ILE A 10 5.91 -6.25 12.91
C ILE A 10 6.06 -4.75 13.21
N VAL A 11 7.07 -4.35 13.99
CA VAL A 11 7.25 -2.94 14.37
C VAL A 11 7.53 -2.05 13.15
N GLY A 12 8.45 -2.46 12.27
CA GLY A 12 8.71 -1.72 11.03
C GLY A 12 7.50 -1.72 10.10
N GLY A 13 6.79 -2.83 10.04
CA GLY A 13 5.58 -3.01 9.24
C GLY A 13 4.45 -2.09 9.67
N LEU A 14 4.26 -1.90 10.97
CA LEU A 14 3.31 -0.92 11.50
C LEU A 14 3.69 0.51 11.09
N LEU A 15 4.97 0.87 11.14
CA LEU A 15 5.41 2.18 10.64
C LEU A 15 5.16 2.35 9.14
N ALA A 16 5.44 1.32 8.33
CA ALA A 16 5.09 1.34 6.91
C ALA A 16 3.56 1.50 6.74
N GLY A 17 2.75 0.78 7.52
CA GLY A 17 1.30 0.90 7.50
C GLY A 17 0.79 2.31 7.85
N VAL A 18 1.44 3.03 8.78
CA VAL A 18 1.11 4.45 9.05
C VAL A 18 1.36 5.32 7.82
N VAL A 19 2.47 5.08 7.11
CA VAL A 19 2.76 5.80 5.86
C VAL A 19 1.70 5.49 4.81
N LEU A 20 1.33 4.21 4.62
CA LEU A 20 0.29 3.82 3.68
C LEU A 20 -1.03 4.54 4.00
N ASN A 21 -1.48 4.49 5.25
CA ASN A 21 -2.70 5.14 5.72
C ASN A 21 -2.70 6.66 5.48
N ALA A 22 -1.57 7.33 5.72
CA ALA A 22 -1.47 8.77 5.52
C ALA A 22 -1.64 9.15 4.04
N PHE A 23 -1.07 8.37 3.13
CA PHE A 23 -1.24 8.56 1.69
C PHE A 23 -2.67 8.27 1.26
N ASP A 24 -3.28 7.19 1.74
CA ASP A 24 -4.65 6.81 1.40
C ASP A 24 -5.66 7.84 1.91
N TYR A 25 -5.46 8.37 3.11
CA TYR A 25 -6.26 9.47 3.63
C TYR A 25 -6.20 10.70 2.72
N VAL A 26 -4.99 11.13 2.31
CA VAL A 26 -4.83 12.29 1.44
C VAL A 26 -5.44 12.01 0.06
N TYR A 27 -5.16 10.84 -0.52
CA TYR A 27 -5.58 10.54 -1.87
C TYR A 27 -7.07 10.23 -1.96
N TYR A 28 -7.59 9.26 -1.21
CA TYR A 28 -9.01 8.87 -1.26
C TYR A 28 -9.91 9.75 -0.39
N GLY A 29 -9.44 10.16 0.79
CA GLY A 29 -10.21 10.96 1.73
C GLY A 29 -10.31 12.45 1.36
N VAL A 30 -9.35 12.98 0.59
CA VAL A 30 -9.33 14.39 0.19
C VAL A 30 -9.37 14.58 -1.32
N VAL A 31 -8.39 14.05 -2.07
CA VAL A 31 -8.24 14.34 -3.51
C VAL A 31 -9.34 13.68 -4.36
N MET A 32 -9.62 12.40 -4.13
CA MET A 32 -10.57 11.59 -4.91
C MET A 32 -11.93 11.44 -4.24
N LYS A 33 -12.21 12.19 -3.17
CA LYS A 33 -13.44 12.02 -2.39
C LYS A 33 -14.70 12.18 -3.25
N SER A 34 -14.74 13.23 -4.08
CA SER A 34 -15.86 13.47 -5.00
C SER A 34 -15.96 12.42 -6.10
N ASP A 35 -14.81 11.95 -6.62
CA ASP A 35 -14.78 10.93 -7.65
C ASP A 35 -15.28 9.58 -7.14
N MET A 36 -14.90 9.20 -5.91
CA MET A 36 -15.39 8.00 -5.23
C MET A 36 -16.91 8.08 -4.99
N ALA A 37 -17.41 9.23 -4.55
CA ALA A 37 -18.85 9.44 -4.38
C ALA A 37 -19.61 9.30 -5.71
N ALA A 38 -19.10 9.91 -6.78
CA ALA A 38 -19.69 9.80 -8.12
C ALA A 38 -19.63 8.36 -8.67
N ALA A 39 -18.52 7.65 -8.44
CA ALA A 39 -18.36 6.25 -8.80
C ALA A 39 -19.39 5.35 -8.09
N MET A 40 -19.61 5.55 -6.78
CA MET A 40 -20.64 4.80 -6.05
C MET A 40 -22.05 5.09 -6.57
N GLN A 41 -22.36 6.34 -6.89
CA GLN A 41 -23.64 6.70 -7.50
C GLN A 41 -23.83 6.02 -8.87
N ALA A 42 -22.79 6.00 -9.71
CA ALA A 42 -22.85 5.34 -11.02
C ALA A 42 -23.11 3.82 -10.91
N LEU A 43 -22.67 3.22 -9.79
CA LEU A 43 -22.94 1.82 -9.43
C LEU A 43 -24.30 1.61 -8.73
N GLY A 44 -25.15 2.64 -8.63
CA GLY A 44 -26.45 2.58 -7.96
C GLY A 44 -26.36 2.50 -6.43
N LYS A 45 -25.22 2.84 -5.84
CA LYS A 45 -24.99 2.83 -4.38
C LYS A 45 -25.12 4.23 -3.79
N GLN A 46 -25.28 4.28 -2.46
CA GLN A 46 -25.18 5.56 -1.74
C GLN A 46 -23.76 6.15 -1.90
N PRO A 47 -23.62 7.48 -2.04
CA PRO A 47 -22.31 8.10 -2.28
C PRO A 47 -21.28 7.80 -1.18
N GLN A 48 -21.75 7.64 0.06
CA GLN A 48 -20.96 7.35 1.25
C GLN A 48 -20.83 5.84 1.55
N ALA A 49 -21.24 4.95 0.63
CA ALA A 49 -21.23 3.52 0.88
C ALA A 49 -19.83 2.97 1.22
N ILE A 50 -18.77 3.62 0.72
CA ILE A 50 -17.37 3.27 1.01
C ILE A 50 -16.90 3.80 2.38
N ASP A 51 -17.51 4.87 2.90
CA ASP A 51 -17.07 5.51 4.15
C ASP A 51 -17.16 4.54 5.34
N ALA A 52 -18.16 3.66 5.34
CA ALA A 52 -18.32 2.61 6.36
C ALA A 52 -17.18 1.57 6.37
N LEU A 53 -16.45 1.44 5.26
CA LEU A 53 -15.33 0.50 5.11
C LEU A 53 -13.97 1.13 5.45
N VAL A 54 -13.91 2.43 5.75
CA VAL A 54 -12.65 3.11 6.10
C VAL A 54 -11.87 2.40 7.22
N PRO A 55 -12.49 1.97 8.35
CA PRO A 55 -11.76 1.22 9.39
C PRO A 55 -11.15 -0.09 8.89
N TRP A 56 -11.80 -0.73 7.90
CA TRP A 56 -11.29 -1.95 7.29
C TRP A 56 -10.08 -1.67 6.39
N PHE A 57 -10.11 -0.61 5.59
CA PHE A 57 -8.96 -0.22 4.76
C PHE A 57 -7.76 0.20 5.59
N ILE A 58 -8.00 0.94 6.69
CA ILE A 58 -6.95 1.29 7.67
C ILE A 58 -6.27 0.03 8.21
N PHE A 59 -7.07 -0.96 8.59
CA PHE A 59 -6.57 -2.25 9.06
C PHE A 59 -5.74 -2.97 7.99
N LEU A 60 -6.24 -3.02 6.74
CA LEU A 60 -5.52 -3.64 5.63
C LEU A 60 -4.17 -2.98 5.33
N ASP A 61 -4.07 -1.65 5.43
CA ASP A 61 -2.80 -0.95 5.26
C ASP A 61 -1.73 -1.38 6.26
N PHE A 62 -2.11 -1.68 7.50
CA PHE A 62 -1.17 -2.26 8.46
C PHE A 62 -0.75 -3.68 8.07
N ILE A 63 -1.68 -4.50 7.56
CA ILE A 63 -1.36 -5.84 7.05
C ILE A 63 -0.40 -5.75 5.86
N TYR A 64 -0.64 -4.83 4.92
CA TYR A 64 0.25 -4.58 3.80
C TYR A 64 1.62 -4.06 4.24
N GLY A 65 1.66 -3.14 5.21
CA GLY A 65 2.91 -2.65 5.80
C GLY A 65 3.75 -3.78 6.41
N ILE A 66 3.13 -4.69 7.15
CA ILE A 66 3.79 -5.88 7.72
C ILE A 66 4.27 -6.82 6.61
N GLY A 67 3.44 -7.08 5.60
CA GLY A 67 3.81 -7.87 4.42
C GLY A 67 5.01 -7.28 3.67
N LEU A 68 5.03 -5.96 3.48
CA LEU A 68 6.14 -5.23 2.88
C LEU A 68 7.43 -5.42 3.66
N LEU A 69 7.38 -5.28 4.99
CA LEU A 69 8.57 -5.45 5.81
C LEU A 69 9.05 -6.90 5.86
N TRP A 70 8.14 -7.86 5.74
CA TRP A 70 8.51 -9.26 5.56
C TRP A 70 9.25 -9.48 4.23
N VAL A 71 8.78 -8.88 3.12
CA VAL A 71 9.50 -8.92 1.83
C VAL A 71 10.88 -8.27 1.97
N TYR A 72 10.97 -7.09 2.59
CA TYR A 72 12.26 -6.43 2.85
C TYR A 72 13.22 -7.34 3.62
N ALA A 73 12.76 -7.95 4.72
CA ALA A 73 13.54 -8.89 5.52
C ALA A 73 14.02 -10.11 4.72
N ALA A 74 13.16 -10.65 3.85
CA ALA A 74 13.47 -11.82 3.03
C ALA A 74 14.51 -11.53 1.93
N ILE A 75 14.46 -10.33 1.32
CA ILE A 75 15.39 -9.95 0.24
C ILE A 75 16.69 -9.33 0.77
N ARG A 76 16.70 -8.76 1.99
CA ARG A 76 17.86 -8.09 2.59
C ARG A 76 19.18 -8.88 2.51
N PRO A 77 19.24 -10.22 2.73
CA PRO A 77 20.50 -10.96 2.61
C PRO A 77 21.15 -10.91 1.22
N ARG A 78 20.38 -10.64 0.15
CA ARG A 78 20.87 -10.56 -1.23
C ARG A 78 21.09 -9.12 -1.70
N PHE A 79 20.22 -8.21 -1.28
CA PHE A 79 20.22 -6.82 -1.72
C PHE A 79 20.96 -5.87 -0.77
N GLY A 80 21.34 -6.35 0.41
CA GLY A 80 21.97 -5.54 1.45
C GLY A 80 20.95 -4.77 2.29
N ALA A 81 21.42 -4.20 3.40
CA ALA A 81 20.62 -3.34 4.26
C ALA A 81 20.49 -1.93 3.68
N GLY A 82 19.36 -1.27 3.96
CA GLY A 82 19.22 0.17 3.77
C GLY A 82 18.03 0.59 2.90
N PRO A 83 17.91 1.91 2.65
CA PRO A 83 16.73 2.49 2.01
C PRO A 83 16.50 1.96 0.60
N LYS A 84 17.55 1.70 -0.18
CA LYS A 84 17.43 1.12 -1.53
C LYS A 84 16.68 -0.21 -1.51
N THR A 85 17.02 -1.11 -0.60
CA THR A 85 16.32 -2.40 -0.45
C THR A 85 14.89 -2.20 0.03
N GLY A 86 14.63 -1.20 0.87
CA GLY A 86 13.28 -0.78 1.27
C GLY A 86 12.42 -0.38 0.07
N VAL A 87 12.97 0.46 -0.83
CA VAL A 87 12.27 0.85 -2.06
C VAL A 87 11.97 -0.38 -2.92
N ILE A 88 12.95 -1.27 -3.12
CA ILE A 88 12.77 -2.49 -3.94
C ILE A 88 11.65 -3.36 -3.36
N ALA A 89 11.61 -3.55 -2.03
CA ALA A 89 10.54 -4.29 -1.38
C ALA A 89 9.17 -3.61 -1.56
N GLY A 90 9.11 -2.29 -1.38
CA GLY A 90 7.89 -1.51 -1.60
C GLY A 90 7.36 -1.61 -3.03
N VAL A 91 8.22 -1.40 -4.02
CA VAL A 91 7.88 -1.54 -5.45
C VAL A 91 7.44 -2.97 -5.79
N ALA A 92 8.08 -3.98 -5.21
CA ALA A 92 7.67 -5.37 -5.39
C ALA A 92 6.25 -5.61 -4.86
N VAL A 93 5.93 -5.13 -3.66
CA VAL A 93 4.56 -5.26 -3.12
C VAL A 93 3.57 -4.49 -3.98
N TRP A 94 3.85 -3.23 -4.31
CA TRP A 94 3.03 -2.42 -5.22
C TRP A 94 2.72 -3.13 -6.53
N PHE A 95 3.72 -3.80 -7.12
CA PHE A 95 3.53 -4.54 -8.37
C PHE A 95 2.43 -5.60 -8.20
N PHE A 96 2.51 -6.41 -7.15
CA PHE A 96 1.56 -7.51 -6.95
C PHE A 96 0.17 -7.06 -6.51
N ILE A 97 0.07 -6.07 -5.61
CA ILE A 97 -1.21 -5.75 -4.96
C ILE A 97 -1.92 -4.53 -5.54
N ALA A 98 -1.19 -3.63 -6.21
CA ALA A 98 -1.78 -2.43 -6.81
C ALA A 98 -1.80 -2.53 -8.33
N LEU A 99 -0.63 -2.72 -8.97
CA LEU A 99 -0.56 -2.74 -10.44
C LEU A 99 -1.33 -3.92 -11.03
N LEU A 100 -1.00 -5.16 -10.62
CA LEU A 100 -1.66 -6.34 -11.16
C LEU A 100 -3.15 -6.38 -10.82
N HIS A 101 -3.53 -5.93 -9.62
CA HIS A 101 -4.93 -5.82 -9.22
C HIS A 101 -5.69 -4.86 -10.14
N ASN A 102 -5.19 -3.63 -10.32
CA ASN A 102 -5.85 -2.63 -11.16
C ASN A 102 -5.87 -3.03 -12.64
N LEU A 103 -4.84 -3.70 -13.15
CA LEU A 103 -4.84 -4.23 -14.52
C LEU A 103 -5.88 -5.34 -14.71
N GLY A 104 -6.14 -6.14 -13.67
CA GLY A 104 -7.18 -7.17 -13.69
C GLY A 104 -8.60 -6.61 -13.56
N GLU A 105 -8.78 -5.57 -12.74
CA GLU A 105 -10.10 -4.98 -12.48
C GLU A 105 -10.53 -3.96 -13.55
N ALA A 106 -9.61 -3.15 -14.07
CA ALA A 106 -9.94 -2.05 -14.98
C ALA A 106 -10.80 -2.46 -16.21
N PRO A 107 -10.58 -3.61 -16.87
CA PRO A 107 -11.41 -4.06 -17.98
C PRO A 107 -12.88 -4.34 -17.62
N MET A 108 -13.21 -4.48 -16.33
CA MET A 108 -14.58 -4.68 -15.86
C MET A 108 -15.44 -3.42 -15.98
N GLY A 109 -14.83 -2.25 -16.18
CA GLY A 109 -15.56 -0.99 -16.40
C GLY A 109 -16.33 -0.47 -15.18
N LEU A 110 -15.94 -0.89 -13.96
CA LEU A 110 -16.61 -0.48 -12.71
C LEU A 110 -16.35 0.99 -12.37
N TYR A 111 -15.13 1.48 -12.66
CA TYR A 111 -14.72 2.87 -12.42
C TYR A 111 -14.15 3.52 -13.68
N PRO A 112 -14.15 4.87 -13.76
CA PRO A 112 -13.47 5.58 -14.84
C PRO A 112 -11.98 5.21 -14.92
N GLN A 113 -11.46 4.97 -16.13
CA GLN A 113 -10.06 4.55 -16.35
C GLN A 113 -9.03 5.46 -15.66
N ARG A 114 -9.31 6.77 -15.57
CA ARG A 114 -8.45 7.73 -14.89
C ARG A 114 -8.19 7.37 -13.42
N MET A 115 -9.17 6.76 -12.74
CA MET A 115 -9.06 6.41 -11.32
C MET A 115 -8.08 5.25 -11.11
N TYR A 116 -8.17 4.22 -11.96
CA TYR A 116 -7.21 3.11 -11.95
C TYR A 116 -5.78 3.60 -12.24
N VAL A 117 -5.60 4.44 -13.27
CA VAL A 117 -4.29 4.95 -13.67
C VAL A 117 -3.66 5.82 -12.57
N THR A 118 -4.41 6.82 -12.09
CA THR A 118 -3.89 7.75 -11.08
C THR A 118 -3.66 7.05 -9.74
N GLY A 119 -4.56 6.15 -9.32
CA GLY A 119 -4.40 5.37 -8.09
C GLY A 119 -3.17 4.48 -8.14
N THR A 120 -2.93 3.82 -9.28
CA THR A 120 -1.73 2.99 -9.49
C THR A 120 -0.43 3.80 -9.36
N ILE A 121 -0.39 5.02 -9.92
CA ILE A 121 0.80 5.89 -9.87
C ILE A 121 1.02 6.40 -8.43
N VAL A 122 -0.04 6.84 -7.74
CA VAL A 122 0.06 7.30 -6.36
C VAL A 122 0.52 6.17 -5.44
N ALA A 123 -0.04 4.97 -5.61
CA ALA A 123 0.37 3.79 -4.89
C ALA A 123 1.86 3.46 -5.11
N LEU A 124 2.41 3.68 -6.33
CA LEU A 124 3.83 3.43 -6.58
C LEU A 124 4.71 4.29 -5.65
N VAL A 125 4.39 5.59 -5.55
CA VAL A 125 5.12 6.53 -4.69
C VAL A 125 4.95 6.17 -3.23
N GLN A 126 3.70 5.91 -2.81
CA GLN A 126 3.34 5.52 -1.45
C GLN A 126 4.13 4.30 -0.97
N TYR A 127 4.12 3.19 -1.73
CA TYR A 127 4.80 1.96 -1.36
C TYR A 127 6.32 2.09 -1.43
N ALA A 128 6.84 2.82 -2.43
CA ALA A 128 8.27 3.12 -2.53
C ALA A 128 8.80 3.92 -1.34
N LEU A 129 7.98 4.76 -0.70
CA LEU A 129 8.33 5.51 0.50
C LEU A 129 8.09 4.74 1.80
N ALA A 130 7.00 3.96 1.88
CA ALA A 130 6.68 3.16 3.06
C ALA A 130 7.77 2.12 3.38
N GLY A 131 8.36 1.52 2.35
CA GLY A 131 9.40 0.50 2.51
C GLY A 131 10.65 0.99 3.25
N PRO A 132 11.34 2.04 2.79
CA PRO A 132 12.48 2.63 3.50
C PRO A 132 12.14 3.11 4.92
N ILE A 133 10.97 3.71 5.12
CA ILE A 133 10.54 4.22 6.43
C ILE A 133 10.34 3.06 7.42
N GLY A 134 9.63 2.00 7.01
CA GLY A 134 9.47 0.82 7.85
C GLY A 134 10.78 0.07 8.08
N ALA A 135 11.64 0.00 7.06
CA ALA A 135 12.95 -0.64 7.13
C ALA A 135 13.95 0.09 8.05
N TYR A 136 13.73 1.37 8.35
CA TYR A 136 14.62 2.15 9.21
C TYR A 136 14.81 1.51 10.59
N LEU A 137 13.77 0.92 11.17
CA LEU A 137 13.84 0.24 12.45
C LEU A 137 14.27 -1.24 12.35
N TYR A 138 14.39 -1.80 11.14
CA TYR A 138 14.67 -3.22 10.95
C TYR A 138 16.17 -3.53 11.09
N LYS A 139 16.49 -4.46 11.99
CA LYS A 139 17.84 -5.03 12.16
C LYS A 139 17.73 -6.55 12.26
N GLU A 140 18.57 -7.26 11.51
CA GLU A 140 18.80 -8.69 11.76
C GLU A 140 19.47 -8.80 13.14
N MET A 141 18.90 -9.61 14.03
CA MET A 141 19.60 -10.03 15.24
C MET A 141 20.55 -11.17 14.88
#